data_AF-A0A950G7F5-F1
#
_entry.id   AF-A0A950G7F5-F1
#
_cell.length_a   1.000
_cell.length_b   1.000
_cell.length_c   1.000
_cell.angle_alpha   90.00
_cell.angle_beta   90.00
_cell.angle_gamma   90.00
#
_symmetry.space_group_name_H-M   'P 1'
#
loop_
_entity.id
_entity.type
_entity.pdbx_description
1 polymer ?
#
loop_
_entity_poly.entity_id
_entity_poly.type
_entity_poly.pdbx_seq_one_letter_code
_entity_poly.pdbx_strand_id
1 'polypeptide(L)'
;MMNRMPETSKQRLEIVYRAIDDLKPNPANPRQHSNKQLRKLANSIDTFGFNVPILVDAELNIAAGHGRAAAGRMAGLSEVPTISIDHLSPASFAPL
;
A
#
# COMPACT_ATOMS: atom_id res chain seq x y z
N MET A 1 22.19 -13.37 36.45
CA MET A 1 22.38 -12.42 35.35
C MET A 1 21.11 -12.45 34.51
N MET A 2 20.33 -11.36 34.52
CA MET A 2 19.05 -11.29 33.80
C MET A 2 19.34 -10.80 32.38
N ASN A 3 19.17 -11.66 31.36
CA ASN A 3 19.25 -11.25 29.96
C ASN A 3 18.09 -10.31 29.66
N ARG A 4 18.39 -9.02 29.49
CA ARG A 4 17.44 -8.02 29.01
C ARG A 4 17.18 -8.31 27.53
N MET A 5 16.00 -8.86 27.23
CA MET A 5 15.51 -8.98 25.85
C MET A 5 15.50 -7.57 25.23
N PRO A 6 15.92 -7.39 23.96
CA PRO A 6 15.81 -6.10 23.32
C PRO A 6 14.34 -5.74 23.16
N GLU A 7 13.91 -4.68 23.85
CA GLU A 7 12.63 -4.03 23.64
C GLU A 7 12.60 -3.51 22.20
N THR A 8 12.12 -4.35 21.27
CA THR A 8 11.89 -3.91 19.90
C THR A 8 10.69 -2.97 19.94
N SER A 9 10.95 -1.67 19.98
CA SER A 9 9.93 -0.64 19.80
C SER A 9 9.30 -0.81 18.42
N LYS A 10 8.26 -1.66 18.31
CA LYS A 10 7.46 -1.77 17.10
C LYS A 10 6.79 -0.43 16.88
N GLN A 11 7.25 0.31 15.88
CA GLN A 11 6.62 1.57 15.49
C GLN A 11 5.15 1.30 15.15
N ARG A 12 4.27 2.20 15.59
CA ARG A 12 2.86 2.13 15.22
C ARG A 12 2.73 2.49 13.75
N LEU A 13 1.96 1.71 13.00
CA LEU A 13 1.61 2.06 11.63
C LEU A 13 0.66 3.25 11.65
N GLU A 14 0.93 4.23 10.81
CA GLU A 14 0.09 5.41 10.61
C GLU A 14 -0.55 5.35 9.23
N ILE A 15 -1.84 5.64 9.17
CA ILE A 15 -2.57 5.78 7.91
C ILE A 15 -2.54 7.25 7.50
N VAL A 16 -1.92 7.53 6.35
CA VAL A 16 -1.85 8.86 5.76
C VAL A 16 -2.52 8.83 4.40
N TYR A 17 -3.48 9.73 4.18
CA TYR A 17 -4.09 9.92 2.86
C TYR A 17 -3.13 10.72 1.98
N ARG A 18 -2.92 10.26 0.75
CA ARG A 18 -2.02 10.88 -0.22
C ARG A 18 -2.69 10.99 -1.57
N ALA A 19 -2.28 11.99 -2.34
CA ALA A 19 -2.71 12.11 -3.73
C ALA A 19 -2.37 10.83 -4.50
N ILE A 20 -3.37 10.29 -5.19
CA ILE A 20 -3.22 9.00 -5.87
C ILE A 20 -2.22 9.07 -7.02
N ASP A 21 -2.03 10.26 -7.58
CA ASP A 21 -1.13 10.53 -8.69
C ASP A 21 0.34 10.62 -8.25
N ASP A 22 0.61 10.83 -6.96
CA ASP A 22 1.97 10.77 -6.41
C ASP A 22 2.47 9.33 -6.24
N LEU A 23 1.57 8.34 -6.25
CA LEU A 23 1.92 6.94 -6.05
C LEU A 23 2.53 6.30 -7.30
N LYS A 24 3.78 5.87 -7.16
CA LYS A 24 4.56 5.28 -8.26
C LYS A 24 4.36 3.75 -8.28
N PRO A 25 3.73 3.19 -9.32
CA PRO A 25 3.62 1.75 -9.44
C PRO A 25 4.99 1.13 -9.66
N ASN A 26 5.36 0.13 -8.85
CA ASN A 26 6.56 -0.66 -9.12
C ASN A 26 6.43 -1.41 -10.47
N PRO A 27 7.31 -1.17 -11.45
CA PRO A 27 7.25 -1.78 -12.78
C PRO A 27 7.48 -3.30 -12.76
N ALA A 28 8.13 -3.81 -11.71
CA ALA A 28 8.35 -5.25 -11.52
C ALA A 28 7.11 -5.99 -10.96
N ASN A 29 5.96 -5.32 -10.78
CA ASN A 29 4.77 -5.97 -10.22
C ASN A 29 4.32 -7.16 -11.11
N PRO A 30 4.48 -8.42 -10.65
CA PRO A 30 4.15 -9.59 -11.45
C PRO A 30 2.63 -9.80 -11.55
N ARG A 31 1.85 -9.12 -10.70
CA ARG A 31 0.39 -9.27 -10.63
C ARG A 31 -0.30 -8.22 -11.50
N GLN A 32 -0.59 -8.60 -12.75
CA GLN A 32 -1.48 -7.84 -13.62
C GLN A 32 -2.94 -8.15 -13.28
N HIS A 33 -3.75 -7.11 -13.09
CA HIS A 33 -5.19 -7.26 -12.90
C HIS A 33 -5.93 -7.06 -14.21
N SER A 34 -6.84 -7.96 -14.53
CA SER A 34 -7.75 -7.73 -15.66
C SER A 34 -8.69 -6.55 -15.38
N ASN A 35 -9.12 -5.84 -16.42
CA ASN A 35 -10.07 -4.73 -16.31
C ASN A 35 -11.37 -5.12 -15.54
N LYS A 36 -11.82 -6.37 -15.67
CA LYS A 36 -12.99 -6.88 -14.95
C LYS A 36 -12.74 -6.96 -13.44
N GLN A 37 -11.54 -7.38 -13.02
CA GLN A 37 -11.18 -7.43 -11.60
C GLN A 37 -11.03 -6.03 -11.02
N LEU A 38 -10.40 -5.10 -11.76
CA LEU A 38 -10.30 -3.70 -11.34
C LEU A 38 -11.69 -3.08 -11.16
N ARG A 39 -12.65 -3.36 -12.06
CA ARG A 39 -14.01 -2.80 -11.96
C ARG A 39 -14.74 -3.28 -10.72
N LYS A 40 -14.62 -4.57 -10.40
CA LYS A 40 -15.18 -5.11 -9.15
C LYS A 40 -14.57 -4.42 -7.91
N LEU A 41 -13.25 -4.19 -7.94
CA LEU A 41 -12.57 -3.53 -6.84
C LEU A 41 -12.94 -2.05 -6.73
N ALA A 42 -13.07 -1.34 -7.85
CA ALA A 42 -13.51 0.05 -7.88
C ALA A 42 -14.93 0.19 -7.32
N ASN A 43 -15.87 -0.66 -7.75
CA ASN A 43 -17.23 -0.66 -7.20
C ASN A 43 -17.23 -0.96 -5.68
N SER A 44 -16.37 -1.86 -5.22
CA SER A 44 -16.23 -2.13 -3.79
C SER A 44 -15.69 -0.91 -3.03
N ILE A 45 -14.70 -0.20 -3.58
CA ILE A 45 -14.14 1.01 -2.98
C ILE A 45 -15.17 2.14 -2.97
N ASP A 46 -15.94 2.29 -4.04
CA ASP A 46 -17.03 3.28 -4.12
C ASP A 46 -18.13 3.00 -3.09
N THR A 47 -18.50 1.72 -2.91
CA THR A 47 -19.57 1.33 -1.97
C THR A 47 -19.14 1.39 -0.51
N PHE A 48 -17.92 0.96 -0.19
CA PHE A 48 -17.48 0.70 1.19
C PHE A 48 -16.27 1.53 1.63
N GLY A 49 -15.67 2.29 0.74
CA GLY A 49 -14.37 2.91 0.96
C GLY A 49 -13.21 1.90 0.97
N PHE A 50 -12.05 2.37 1.42
CA PHE A 50 -10.87 1.53 1.57
C PHE A 50 -10.86 0.80 2.91
N ASN A 51 -10.96 -0.53 2.87
CA ASN A 51 -10.77 -1.36 4.06
C ASN A 51 -9.30 -1.64 4.37
N VAL A 52 -8.43 -1.54 3.36
CA VAL A 52 -7.00 -1.82 3.49
C VAL A 52 -6.21 -0.71 2.78
N PRO A 53 -5.27 -0.03 3.46
CA PRO A 53 -4.43 1.00 2.87
C PRO A 53 -3.35 0.43 1.96
N ILE A 54 -2.88 1.24 1.01
CA ILE A 54 -1.80 0.90 0.08
C ILE A 54 -0.46 1.02 0.83
N LEU A 55 0.42 0.02 0.67
CA LEU A 55 1.75 0.07 1.28
C LEU A 55 2.72 0.75 0.33
N VAL A 56 3.43 1.75 0.85
CA VAL A 56 4.38 2.56 0.08
C VAL A 56 5.71 2.67 0.81
N ASP A 57 6.78 2.88 0.05
CA ASP A 57 8.07 3.30 0.59
C ASP A 57 8.18 4.85 0.67
N ALA A 58 9.37 5.33 1.05
CA ALA A 58 9.68 6.72 1.34
C ALA A 58 9.55 7.60 0.10
N GLU A 59 9.71 7.00 -1.08
CA GLU A 59 9.65 7.65 -2.38
C GLU A 59 8.28 7.49 -3.04
N LEU A 60 7.31 6.95 -2.30
CA LEU A 60 5.93 6.63 -2.71
C LEU A 60 5.84 5.55 -3.79
N ASN A 61 6.83 4.67 -3.88
CA ASN A 61 6.68 3.46 -4.68
C ASN A 61 5.72 2.50 -3.97
N ILE A 62 4.76 1.97 -4.74
CA ILE A 62 3.81 1.00 -4.23
C ILE A 62 4.54 -0.34 -4.03
N ALA A 63 4.69 -0.73 -2.76
CA ALA A 63 5.19 -2.04 -2.39
C ALA A 63 4.08 -3.10 -2.45
N ALA A 64 2.86 -2.73 -2.03
CA ALA A 64 1.70 -3.61 -2.13
C ALA A 64 0.40 -2.82 -2.30
N GLY A 65 -0.51 -3.34 -3.12
CA GLY A 65 -1.82 -2.72 -3.36
C GLY A 65 -1.98 -2.05 -4.71
N HIS A 66 -1.19 -2.40 -5.73
CA HIS A 66 -1.31 -1.86 -7.10
C HIS A 66 -2.73 -1.94 -7.66
N GLY A 67 -3.42 -3.06 -7.45
CA GLY A 67 -4.82 -3.21 -7.88
C GLY A 67 -5.76 -2.20 -7.20
N ARG A 68 -5.54 -1.90 -5.90
CA ARG A 68 -6.32 -0.90 -5.16
C ARG A 68 -6.02 0.52 -5.64
N ALA A 69 -4.76 0.83 -5.92
CA ALA A 69 -4.39 2.11 -6.53
C ALA A 69 -5.05 2.27 -7.92
N ALA A 70 -4.97 1.25 -8.77
CA ALA A 70 -5.59 1.27 -10.10
C ALA A 70 -7.12 1.39 -10.03
N ALA A 71 -7.75 0.68 -9.09
CA ALA A 71 -9.18 0.78 -8.86
C ALA A 71 -9.60 2.16 -8.33
N GLY A 72 -8.84 2.76 -7.40
CA GLY A 72 -9.06 4.12 -6.92
C GLY A 72 -8.98 5.16 -8.04
N ARG A 73 -8.00 5.03 -8.94
CA ARG A 73 -7.88 5.91 -10.13
C ARG A 73 -9.10 5.76 -11.04
N MET A 74 -9.53 4.53 -11.28
CA MET A 74 -10.71 4.27 -12.12
C MET A 74 -12.01 4.76 -11.48
N ALA A 75 -12.09 4.78 -10.14
CA ALA A 75 -13.20 5.36 -9.40
C ALA A 75 -13.16 6.90 -9.31
N GLY A 76 -12.11 7.54 -9.82
CA GLY A 76 -11.98 9.00 -9.83
C GLY A 76 -11.59 9.63 -8.49
N LEU A 77 -10.97 8.86 -7.59
CA LEU A 77 -10.54 9.37 -6.29
C LEU A 77 -9.27 10.22 -6.43
N SER A 78 -9.24 11.37 -5.76
CA SER A 78 -8.05 12.23 -5.70
C SER A 78 -7.01 11.72 -4.70
N GLU A 79 -7.47 11.11 -3.60
CA GLU A 79 -6.61 10.65 -2.51
C GLU A 79 -6.95 9.21 -2.09
N VAL A 80 -5.94 8.51 -1.57
CA VAL A 80 -6.06 7.13 -1.10
C VAL A 80 -5.31 6.93 0.22
N PRO A 81 -5.78 6.05 1.11
CA PRO A 81 -5.10 5.77 2.36
C PRO A 81 -3.84 4.94 2.11
N THR A 82 -2.73 5.37 2.70
CA THR A 82 -1.42 4.73 2.60
C THR A 82 -0.83 4.43 3.97
N ILE A 83 0.04 3.43 4.04
CA ILE A 83 0.94 3.19 5.17
C ILE A 83 2.36 3.18 4.62
N SER A 84 3.25 3.99 5.21
CA SER A 84 4.68 3.92 4.93
C SER A 84 5.32 2.73 5.65
N ILE A 85 6.18 2.02 4.92
CA ILE A 85 6.90 0.85 5.42
C ILE A 85 8.42 1.08 5.50
N ASP A 86 8.84 2.35 5.55
CA ASP A 86 10.27 2.76 5.49
C ASP A 86 11.10 2.27 6.67
N HIS A 87 10.42 1.93 7.76
CA HIS A 87 11.00 1.34 8.95
C HIS A 87 11.41 -0.12 8.77
N LEU A 88 10.98 -0.78 7.69
CA LEU A 88 11.38 -2.14 7.36
C LEU A 88 12.67 -2.06 6.54
N SER A 89 13.76 -2.61 7.10
CA SER A 89 15.04 -2.66 6.39
C SER A 89 14.92 -3.49 5.11
N PRO A 90 15.75 -3.22 4.07
CA PRO A 90 15.67 -3.88 2.76
C PRO A 90 15.65 -5.42 2.81
N ALA A 91 16.25 -6.01 3.85
CA ALA A 91 16.30 -7.45 4.07
C ALA A 91 14.91 -8.10 4.35
N SER A 92 13.87 -7.30 4.63
CA SER A 92 12.53 -7.80 4.96
C SER A 92 11.56 -7.80 3.76
N PHE A 93 11.95 -7.21 2.63
CA PHE A 93 11.16 -7.20 1.39
C PHE A 93 11.79 -8.12 0.34
N ALA A 94 11.56 -9.43 0.49
CA ALA A 94 11.71 -10.32 -0.66
C ALA A 94 10.48 -10.14 -1.58
N PRO A 95 10.65 -9.78 -2.86
CA PRO A 95 9.52 -9.71 -3.79
C PRO A 95 8.91 -11.10 -3.98
N LEU A 96 7.59 -11.22 -3.75
CA LEU A 96 6.76 -12.42 -4.01
C LEU A 96 6.05 -12.34 -5.35
#